data_AF-A0A6P4IQW2-F1
#
_entry.id   AF-A0A6P4IQW2-F1
#
_cell.length_a   1.000
_cell.length_b   1.000
_cell.length_c   1.000
_cell.angle_alpha   90.00
_cell.angle_beta   90.00
_cell.angle_gamma   90.00
#
_symmetry.space_group_name_H-M   'P 1'
#
loop_
_entity.id
_entity.type
_entity.pdbx_description
1 polymer ?
#
loop_
_entity_poly.entity_id
_entity_poly.type
_entity_poly.pdbx_seq_one_letter_code
_entity_poly.pdbx_strand_id
1 'polypeptide(L)'
;MKRRAETAKPKSLPYRVVEAPIKVTENESVSTEEKIKNLNHKMNVVILNQKKILQVLRQLTAHPIDMLGPQDIKTDDSDLWTPQRFPLTELEQMEALEEDMNDPVKASVYVETMKDLLKPGGIFRAGGLQKNFHLILRVDFMVMFNLDGIHHKIPLKKFANFSRALYKVLKRDEAYVMDDYIAEIRTTFRVYKNRNNKRASVVRRKMKEAEAHIEPELDFEEIICSETSEFIDEFD
;
A
#
# COMPACT_ATOMS: atom_id res chain seq x y z
N MET A 1 -75.73 15.38 76.78
CA MET A 1 -75.13 14.08 77.18
C MET A 1 -75.83 12.98 76.39
N LYS A 2 -75.16 12.29 75.45
CA LYS A 2 -74.69 10.87 75.55
C LYS A 2 -75.86 9.91 75.90
N ARG A 3 -76.21 8.83 75.17
CA ARG A 3 -75.56 7.97 74.15
C ARG A 3 -76.65 7.13 73.45
N ARG A 4 -76.38 6.69 72.21
CA ARG A 4 -77.06 5.61 71.48
C ARG A 4 -76.64 4.23 72.04
N ALA A 5 -77.55 3.25 72.00
CA ALA A 5 -77.28 1.80 72.00
C ALA A 5 -78.08 1.22 70.82
N GLU A 6 -77.42 0.76 69.75
CA GLU A 6 -76.98 -0.62 69.47
C GLU A 6 -78.05 -1.45 68.73
N THR A 7 -77.81 -1.68 67.44
CA THR A 7 -78.41 -2.79 66.70
C THR A 7 -77.30 -3.73 66.24
N ALA A 8 -77.57 -5.02 66.42
CA ALA A 8 -76.63 -6.12 66.36
C ALA A 8 -76.05 -6.39 64.96
N LYS A 9 -74.77 -6.81 64.92
CA LYS A 9 -74.09 -7.31 63.72
C LYS A 9 -74.49 -8.76 63.40
N PRO A 10 -74.83 -9.12 62.16
CA PRO A 10 -74.76 -10.51 61.72
C PRO A 10 -73.31 -10.92 61.38
N LYS A 11 -72.96 -12.16 61.72
CA LYS A 11 -71.64 -12.79 61.55
C LYS A 11 -71.33 -13.03 60.06
N SER A 12 -70.09 -12.75 59.64
CA SER A 12 -69.57 -13.04 58.31
C SER A 12 -69.29 -14.54 58.11
N LEU A 13 -69.73 -15.11 56.99
CA LEU A 13 -69.39 -16.48 56.59
C LEU A 13 -67.96 -16.57 56.02
N PRO A 14 -67.27 -17.73 56.15
CA PRO A 14 -65.87 -17.90 55.79
C PRO A 14 -65.73 -18.50 54.39
N TYR A 15 -65.98 -17.72 53.34
CA TYR A 15 -65.54 -18.11 52.00
C TYR A 15 -65.17 -16.88 51.17
N ARG A 16 -64.03 -17.01 50.49
CA ARG A 16 -63.45 -16.00 49.60
C ARG A 16 -64.16 -16.10 48.26
N VAL A 17 -64.93 -15.08 47.89
CA VAL A 17 -65.49 -14.94 46.53
C VAL A 17 -64.31 -14.87 45.56
N VAL A 18 -64.18 -15.85 44.68
CA VAL A 18 -63.22 -15.84 43.58
C VAL A 18 -63.82 -14.98 42.48
N GLU A 19 -63.34 -13.75 42.35
CA GLU A 19 -63.63 -12.91 41.20
C GLU A 19 -62.99 -13.53 39.96
N ALA A 20 -63.79 -13.75 38.91
CA ALA A 20 -63.29 -14.22 37.63
C ALA A 20 -62.26 -13.21 37.09
N PRO A 21 -61.14 -13.66 36.48
CA PRO A 21 -60.16 -12.75 35.91
C PRO A 21 -60.80 -11.91 34.82
N ILE A 22 -60.87 -10.61 35.11
CA ILE A 22 -61.22 -9.52 34.21
C ILE A 22 -60.39 -9.70 32.93
N LYS A 23 -61.07 -9.66 31.78
CA LYS A 23 -60.42 -9.59 30.47
C LYS A 23 -59.53 -8.35 30.43
N VAL A 24 -58.23 -8.53 30.55
CA VAL A 24 -57.23 -7.49 30.25
C VAL A 24 -57.14 -7.38 28.73
N THR A 25 -58.03 -6.59 28.15
CA THR A 25 -57.78 -5.91 26.88
C THR A 25 -56.96 -4.68 27.19
N GLU A 26 -55.64 -4.84 27.27
CA GLU A 26 -54.70 -3.72 27.17
C GLU A 26 -53.75 -4.03 26.01
N ASN A 27 -54.15 -3.54 24.84
CA ASN A 27 -53.18 -3.17 23.81
C ASN A 27 -52.34 -2.03 24.40
N GLU A 28 -51.40 -2.34 25.30
CA GLU A 28 -50.30 -1.43 25.60
C GLU A 28 -49.50 -1.31 24.31
N SER A 29 -49.74 -0.23 23.57
CA SER A 29 -48.90 0.15 22.45
C SER A 29 -47.51 0.39 23.02
N VAL A 30 -46.65 -0.65 22.99
CA VAL A 30 -45.22 -0.58 23.33
C VAL A 30 -44.70 0.77 22.87
N SER A 31 -44.30 1.60 23.82
CA SER A 31 -43.94 2.99 23.58
C SER A 31 -42.89 3.02 22.47
N THR A 32 -42.97 4.00 21.57
CA THR A 32 -42.00 4.16 20.48
C THR A 32 -40.57 4.13 21.01
N GLU A 33 -40.36 4.63 22.22
CA GLU A 33 -39.07 4.60 22.93
C GLU A 33 -38.62 3.18 23.31
N GLU A 34 -39.52 2.30 23.74
CA GLU A 34 -39.19 0.91 24.05
C GLU A 34 -38.89 0.11 22.78
N LYS A 35 -39.59 0.41 21.68
CA LYS A 35 -39.26 -0.16 20.36
C LYS A 35 -37.88 0.27 19.90
N ILE A 36 -37.52 1.55 20.09
CA ILE A 36 -36.17 2.07 19.78
C ILE A 36 -35.11 1.41 20.65
N LYS A 37 -35.36 1.26 21.96
CA LYS A 37 -34.43 0.57 22.88
C LYS A 37 -34.21 -0.89 22.48
N ASN A 38 -35.29 -1.60 22.13
CA ASN A 38 -35.21 -2.99 21.67
C ASN A 38 -34.45 -3.10 20.34
N LEU A 39 -34.69 -2.18 19.40
CA LEU A 39 -33.97 -2.15 18.13
C LEU A 39 -32.47 -1.89 18.31
N ASN A 40 -32.11 -0.92 19.16
CA ASN A 40 -30.71 -0.64 19.51
C ASN A 40 -30.03 -1.84 20.18
N HIS A 41 -30.76 -2.55 21.04
CA HIS A 41 -30.26 -3.79 21.65
C HIS A 41 -29.98 -4.87 20.59
N LYS A 42 -30.93 -5.10 19.67
CA LYS A 42 -30.74 -6.04 18.55
C LYS A 42 -29.56 -5.64 17.66
N MET A 43 -29.42 -4.36 17.36
CA MET A 43 -28.29 -3.84 16.59
C MET A 43 -26.95 -4.12 17.27
N ASN A 44 -26.86 -3.91 18.58
CA ASN A 44 -25.65 -4.21 19.34
C ASN A 44 -25.29 -5.71 19.32
N VAL A 45 -26.30 -6.60 19.37
CA VAL A 45 -26.09 -8.04 19.23
C VAL A 45 -25.55 -8.40 17.84
N VAL A 46 -26.10 -7.81 16.78
CA VAL A 46 -25.62 -8.02 15.40
C VAL A 46 -24.17 -7.56 15.26
N ILE A 47 -23.82 -6.38 15.78
CA ILE A 47 -22.45 -5.85 15.76
C ILE A 47 -21.49 -6.79 16.50
N LEU A 48 -21.89 -7.31 17.66
CA LEU A 48 -21.09 -8.28 18.40
C LEU A 48 -20.87 -9.58 17.62
N ASN A 49 -21.91 -10.07 16.94
CA ASN A 49 -21.82 -11.25 16.10
C ASN A 49 -20.89 -11.02 14.89
N GLN A 50 -20.99 -9.87 14.23
CA GLN A 50 -20.10 -9.49 13.14
C GLN A 50 -18.63 -9.41 13.59
N LYS A 51 -18.36 -8.84 14.77
CA LYS A 51 -17.01 -8.81 15.36
C LYS A 51 -16.46 -10.21 15.60
N LYS A 52 -17.28 -11.14 16.11
CA LYS A 52 -16.89 -12.55 16.31
C LYS A 52 -16.56 -13.23 14.98
N ILE A 53 -17.39 -13.03 13.95
CA ILE A 53 -17.14 -13.60 12.61
C ILE A 53 -15.81 -13.10 12.05
N LEU A 54 -15.54 -11.79 12.12
CA LEU A 54 -14.28 -11.22 11.68
C LEU A 54 -13.07 -11.79 12.44
N GLN A 55 -13.23 -12.04 13.74
CA GLN A 55 -12.17 -12.66 14.54
C GLN A 55 -11.90 -14.11 14.12
N VAL A 56 -12.94 -14.90 13.87
CA VAL A 56 -12.80 -16.28 13.37
C VAL A 56 -12.15 -16.30 11.98
N LEU A 57 -12.58 -15.43 11.07
CA LEU A 57 -11.97 -15.32 9.73
C LEU A 57 -10.49 -14.98 9.82
N ARG A 58 -10.09 -14.05 10.69
CA ARG A 58 -8.67 -13.73 10.94
C ARG A 58 -7.88 -14.90 11.51
N GLN A 59 -8.50 -15.73 12.37
CA GLN A 59 -7.84 -16.91 12.92
C GLN A 59 -7.64 -17.99 11.86
N LEU A 60 -8.61 -18.18 10.96
CA LEU A 60 -8.53 -19.11 9.84
C LEU A 60 -7.50 -18.67 8.80
N THR A 61 -7.36 -17.36 8.56
CA THR A 61 -6.34 -16.85 7.62
C THR A 61 -4.95 -16.71 8.24
N ALA A 62 -4.84 -16.64 9.57
CA ALA A 62 -3.57 -16.57 10.29
C ALA A 62 -2.94 -17.94 10.59
N HIS A 63 -3.70 -19.04 10.48
CA HIS A 63 -3.14 -20.38 10.51
C HIS A 63 -2.81 -20.80 9.08
N PRO A 64 -1.52 -20.89 8.69
CA PRO A 64 -1.18 -21.62 7.49
C PRO A 64 -1.64 -23.06 7.69
N ILE A 65 -2.47 -23.56 6.79
CA ILE A 65 -2.82 -24.99 6.75
C ILE A 65 -1.52 -25.74 6.44
N ASP A 66 -0.88 -26.21 7.50
CA ASP A 66 0.34 -27.00 7.46
C ASP A 66 -0.05 -28.46 7.18
N MET A 67 -0.46 -28.75 5.94
CA MET A 67 -0.50 -30.12 5.40
C MET A 67 -0.31 -30.11 3.87
N LEU A 68 0.85 -30.66 3.47
CA LEU A 68 1.37 -30.95 2.13
C LEU A 68 2.06 -29.80 1.36
N GLY A 69 3.31 -30.07 0.99
CA GLY A 69 4.18 -29.26 0.13
C GLY A 69 3.68 -29.10 -1.31
N PRO A 70 4.49 -28.51 -2.20
CA PRO A 70 4.04 -27.85 -3.41
C PRO A 70 3.48 -28.86 -4.41
N GLN A 71 2.18 -29.07 -4.34
CA GLN A 71 1.38 -29.59 -5.43
C GLN A 71 0.80 -28.38 -6.12
N ASP A 72 1.15 -28.22 -7.39
CA ASP A 72 0.58 -27.27 -8.33
C ASP A 72 -0.94 -27.45 -8.42
N ILE A 73 -1.66 -26.94 -7.43
CA ILE A 73 -3.07 -26.63 -7.59
C ILE A 73 -3.05 -25.34 -8.40
N LYS A 74 -3.13 -25.51 -9.72
CA LYS A 74 -3.70 -24.48 -10.60
C LYS A 74 -5.15 -24.29 -10.17
N THR A 75 -5.39 -23.59 -9.06
CA THR A 75 -6.62 -22.83 -8.97
C THR A 75 -6.47 -21.77 -10.04
N ASP A 76 -7.32 -21.88 -11.05
CA ASP A 76 -7.59 -20.82 -11.99
C ASP A 76 -8.29 -19.68 -11.20
N ASP A 77 -7.56 -19.07 -10.24
CA ASP A 77 -7.96 -17.86 -9.51
C ASP A 77 -7.66 -16.64 -10.40
N SER A 78 -8.14 -16.70 -11.65
CA SER A 78 -7.90 -15.67 -12.67
C SER A 78 -8.55 -14.32 -12.34
N ASP A 79 -9.29 -14.21 -11.23
CA ASP A 79 -10.01 -13.00 -10.82
C ASP A 79 -9.52 -12.36 -9.51
N LEU A 80 -8.52 -12.93 -8.83
CA LEU A 80 -7.98 -12.29 -7.62
C LEU A 80 -6.94 -11.24 -8.00
N TRP A 81 -7.34 -9.97 -7.95
CA TRP A 81 -6.44 -8.85 -8.21
C TRP A 81 -5.18 -8.90 -7.32
N THR A 82 -4.01 -8.94 -7.95
CA THR A 82 -2.72 -8.91 -7.28
C THR A 82 -2.05 -7.54 -7.42
N PRO A 83 -1.67 -6.87 -6.31
CA PRO A 83 -1.00 -5.58 -6.39
C PRO A 83 0.34 -5.65 -7.13
N GLN A 84 0.61 -4.62 -7.95
CA GLN A 84 1.91 -4.43 -8.58
C GLN A 84 3.03 -4.37 -7.53
N ARG A 85 4.09 -5.16 -7.76
CA ARG A 85 5.24 -5.20 -6.85
C ARG A 85 6.19 -4.05 -7.11
N PHE A 86 6.74 -3.51 -6.03
CA PHE A 86 7.84 -2.55 -6.05
C PHE A 86 9.20 -3.25 -5.95
N PRO A 87 10.28 -2.65 -6.49
CA PRO A 87 10.32 -1.38 -7.22
C PRO A 87 9.82 -1.53 -8.67
N LEU A 88 9.22 -0.45 -9.21
CA LEU A 88 8.81 -0.39 -10.61
C LEU A 88 10.02 -0.23 -11.52
N THR A 89 9.99 -0.94 -12.64
CA THR A 89 11.11 -1.09 -13.56
C THR A 89 10.77 -0.69 -14.99
N GLU A 90 9.49 -0.74 -15.35
CA GLU A 90 8.99 -0.53 -16.70
C GLU A 90 7.80 0.43 -16.70
N LEU A 91 7.56 1.06 -17.86
CA LEU A 91 6.49 2.03 -18.02
C LEU A 91 5.11 1.39 -17.90
N GLU A 92 4.95 0.18 -18.43
CA GLU A 92 3.69 -0.58 -18.37
C GLU A 92 3.27 -0.84 -16.92
N GLN A 93 4.22 -1.15 -16.03
CA GLN A 93 3.94 -1.32 -14.59
C GLN A 93 3.45 -0.03 -13.94
N MET A 94 3.95 1.12 -14.38
CA MET A 94 3.51 2.43 -13.90
C MET A 94 2.10 2.77 -14.41
N GLU A 95 1.80 2.44 -15.66
CA GLU A 95 0.49 2.68 -16.27
C GLU A 95 -0.58 1.77 -15.66
N ALA A 96 -0.28 0.48 -15.47
CA ALA A 96 -1.17 -0.46 -14.78
C ALA A 96 -1.43 -0.03 -13.32
N LEU A 97 -0.39 0.43 -12.62
CA LEU A 97 -0.54 0.93 -11.25
C LEU A 97 -1.40 2.21 -11.21
N GLU A 98 -1.23 3.13 -12.15
CA GLU A 98 -2.06 4.34 -12.23
C GLU A 98 -3.53 4.01 -12.52
N GLU A 99 -3.77 3.00 -13.36
CA GLU A 99 -5.11 2.48 -13.65
C GLU A 99 -5.74 1.82 -12.42
N ASP A 100 -5.02 0.95 -11.72
CA ASP A 100 -5.49 0.33 -10.48
C ASP A 100 -5.82 1.36 -9.40
N MET A 101 -5.03 2.43 -9.31
CA MET A 101 -5.25 3.51 -8.34
C MET A 101 -6.51 4.36 -8.62
N ASN A 102 -7.20 4.14 -9.73
CA ASN A 102 -8.54 4.70 -9.93
C ASN A 102 -9.56 4.11 -8.95
N ASP A 103 -9.35 2.86 -8.51
CA ASP A 103 -10.16 2.25 -7.46
C ASP A 103 -9.62 2.67 -6.08
N PRO A 104 -10.45 3.30 -5.21
CA PRO A 104 -10.02 3.72 -3.88
C PRO A 104 -9.53 2.59 -2.99
N VAL A 105 -10.05 1.35 -3.16
CA VAL A 105 -9.64 0.19 -2.36
C VAL A 105 -8.21 -0.21 -2.72
N LYS A 106 -7.94 -0.38 -4.03
CA LYS A 106 -6.61 -0.69 -4.56
C LYS A 106 -5.61 0.43 -4.25
N ALA A 107 -6.03 1.68 -4.37
CA ALA A 107 -5.20 2.84 -4.04
C ALA A 107 -4.76 2.84 -2.56
N SER A 108 -5.63 2.42 -1.63
CA SER A 108 -5.28 2.29 -0.21
C SER A 108 -4.17 1.26 0.01
N VAL A 109 -4.25 0.12 -0.67
CA VAL A 109 -3.22 -0.94 -0.58
C VAL A 109 -1.86 -0.43 -1.07
N TYR A 110 -1.82 0.29 -2.19
CA TYR A 110 -0.57 0.87 -2.67
C TYR A 110 -0.02 1.97 -1.75
N VAL A 111 -0.88 2.81 -1.18
CA VAL A 111 -0.46 3.84 -0.20
C VAL A 111 0.16 3.18 1.03
N GLU A 112 -0.45 2.13 1.57
CA GLU A 112 0.07 1.38 2.71
C GLU A 112 1.40 0.70 2.36
N THR A 113 1.48 0.06 1.19
CA THR A 113 2.72 -0.55 0.70
C THR A 113 3.85 0.48 0.55
N MET A 114 3.59 1.63 -0.06
CA MET A 114 4.57 2.71 -0.17
C MET A 114 4.97 3.28 1.19
N LYS A 115 4.02 3.35 2.14
CA LYS A 115 4.29 3.78 3.51
C LYS A 115 5.21 2.79 4.22
N ASP A 116 5.01 1.49 4.10
CA ASP A 116 5.89 0.48 4.71
C ASP A 116 7.30 0.51 4.11
N LEU A 117 7.40 0.76 2.81
CA LEU A 117 8.67 0.91 2.12
C LEU A 117 9.44 2.16 2.57
N LEU A 118 8.78 3.31 2.72
CA LEU A 118 9.44 4.60 3.02
C LEU A 118 9.49 4.94 4.52
N LYS A 119 8.53 4.45 5.30
CA LYS A 119 8.29 4.73 6.72
C LYS A 119 7.99 3.44 7.51
N PRO A 120 8.92 2.46 7.56
CA PRO A 120 8.70 1.26 8.37
C PRO A 120 8.48 1.66 9.84
N GLY A 121 7.39 1.21 10.45
CA GLY A 121 7.02 1.59 11.82
C GLY A 121 6.60 3.06 11.98
N GLY A 122 6.23 3.74 10.89
CA GLY A 122 5.74 5.12 10.90
C GLY A 122 6.83 6.20 10.88
N ILE A 123 8.11 5.82 10.98
CA ILE A 123 9.25 6.74 10.98
C ILE A 123 9.95 6.69 9.62
N PHE A 124 10.25 7.84 9.03
CA PHE A 124 11.00 7.88 7.78
C PHE A 124 12.36 7.22 7.90
N ARG A 125 12.72 6.45 6.87
CA ARG A 125 14.09 5.98 6.71
C ARG A 125 15.08 7.15 6.65
N ALA A 126 16.27 6.92 7.19
CA ALA A 126 17.35 7.91 7.18
C ALA A 126 17.64 8.41 5.75
N GLY A 127 17.73 9.74 5.60
CA GLY A 127 17.96 10.40 4.32
C GLY A 127 16.73 10.52 3.41
N GLY A 128 15.53 10.19 3.92
CA GLY A 128 14.26 10.51 3.28
C GLY A 128 14.12 9.95 1.86
N LEU A 129 13.36 10.64 1.02
CA LEU A 129 13.10 10.18 -0.34
C LEU A 129 14.38 10.12 -1.19
N GLN A 130 15.32 11.06 -0.98
CA GLN A 130 16.58 11.15 -1.72
C GLN A 130 17.48 9.92 -1.59
N LYS A 131 17.36 9.15 -0.50
CA LYS A 131 18.09 7.89 -0.31
C LYS A 131 17.24 6.66 -0.57
N ASN A 132 15.92 6.73 -0.43
CA ASN A 132 15.06 5.55 -0.38
C ASN A 132 14.09 5.42 -1.56
N PHE A 133 14.03 6.40 -2.47
CA PHE A 133 13.09 6.32 -3.61
C PHE A 133 13.36 5.15 -4.57
N HIS A 134 14.57 4.58 -4.57
CA HIS A 134 14.91 3.37 -5.31
C HIS A 134 14.09 2.13 -4.90
N LEU A 135 13.46 2.17 -3.72
CA LEU A 135 12.54 1.13 -3.24
C LEU A 135 11.18 1.19 -3.95
N ILE A 136 10.81 2.35 -4.51
CA ILE A 136 9.56 2.54 -5.27
C ILE A 136 9.84 2.45 -6.77
N LEU A 137 10.85 3.17 -7.26
CA LEU A 137 11.23 3.20 -8.68
C LEU A 137 12.69 2.79 -8.82
N ARG A 138 13.01 1.80 -9.65
CA ARG A 138 14.40 1.37 -9.85
C ARG A 138 15.24 2.51 -10.44
N VAL A 139 16.53 2.58 -10.08
CA VAL A 139 17.38 3.74 -10.39
C VAL A 139 17.50 4.02 -11.89
N ASP A 140 17.67 2.98 -12.69
CA ASP A 140 17.69 3.03 -14.16
C ASP A 140 16.37 3.57 -14.73
N PHE A 141 15.24 3.10 -14.21
CA PHE A 141 13.90 3.55 -14.57
C PHE A 141 13.71 5.03 -14.21
N MET A 142 14.15 5.46 -13.02
CA MET A 142 14.06 6.86 -12.57
C MET A 142 14.75 7.87 -13.52
N VAL A 143 15.79 7.46 -14.26
CA VAL A 143 16.49 8.34 -15.21
C VAL A 143 15.61 8.72 -16.40
N MET A 144 14.57 7.92 -16.70
CA MET A 144 13.59 8.18 -17.76
C MET A 144 12.60 9.29 -17.40
N PHE A 145 12.45 9.61 -16.12
CA PHE A 145 11.47 10.56 -15.62
C PHE A 145 12.06 11.91 -15.22
N ASN A 146 11.21 12.92 -15.21
CA ASN A 146 11.35 14.13 -14.40
C ASN A 146 9.96 14.63 -14.04
N LEU A 147 9.86 15.71 -13.27
CA LEU A 147 8.55 16.24 -12.91
C LEU A 147 7.80 16.83 -14.11
N ASP A 148 8.51 17.56 -14.98
CA ASP A 148 7.90 18.47 -15.97
C ASP A 148 7.94 17.97 -17.42
N GLY A 149 8.59 16.85 -17.72
CA GLY A 149 8.70 16.27 -19.07
C GLY A 149 9.87 16.81 -19.94
N ILE A 150 10.71 17.67 -19.38
CA ILE A 150 11.79 18.36 -20.12
C ILE A 150 12.85 17.36 -20.63
N HIS A 151 13.44 17.61 -21.81
CA HIS A 151 14.49 16.80 -22.44
C HIS A 151 14.05 15.36 -22.78
N HIS A 152 12.87 15.22 -23.39
CA HIS A 152 12.30 13.92 -23.81
C HIS A 152 12.18 12.92 -22.64
N LYS A 153 11.94 13.44 -21.44
CA LYS A 153 11.69 12.62 -20.24
C LYS A 153 10.20 12.48 -20.02
N ILE A 154 9.81 11.37 -19.41
CA ILE A 154 8.41 11.13 -19.08
C ILE A 154 8.04 12.04 -17.89
N PRO A 155 7.00 12.89 -18.02
CA PRO A 155 6.56 13.74 -16.92
C PRO A 155 5.89 12.88 -15.84
N LEU A 156 6.39 12.92 -14.61
CA LEU A 156 5.76 12.25 -13.47
C LEU A 156 4.35 12.78 -13.22
N LYS A 157 4.09 14.05 -13.57
CA LYS A 157 2.76 14.67 -13.52
C LYS A 157 1.70 13.94 -14.36
N LYS A 158 2.09 13.11 -15.34
CA LYS A 158 1.16 12.23 -16.09
C LYS A 158 0.46 11.22 -15.16
N PHE A 159 1.14 10.80 -14.09
CA PHE A 159 0.67 9.80 -13.13
C PHE A 159 0.15 10.50 -11.87
N ALA A 160 -1.03 11.09 -11.98
CA ALA A 160 -1.60 11.97 -10.97
C ALA A 160 -2.01 11.21 -9.71
N ASN A 161 -2.56 10.00 -9.86
CA ASN A 161 -2.96 9.16 -8.73
C ASN A 161 -1.73 8.66 -7.97
N PHE A 162 -0.71 8.17 -8.68
CA PHE A 162 0.57 7.83 -8.07
C PHE A 162 1.18 9.02 -7.33
N SER A 163 1.24 10.20 -7.97
CA SER A 163 1.81 11.41 -7.37
C SER A 163 1.02 11.85 -6.12
N ARG A 164 -0.31 11.76 -6.15
CA ARG A 164 -1.17 12.05 -4.99
C ARG A 164 -0.98 11.03 -3.86
N ALA A 165 -0.85 9.76 -4.20
CA ALA A 165 -0.60 8.69 -3.24
C ALA A 165 0.77 8.89 -2.56
N LEU A 166 1.82 9.17 -3.34
CA LEU A 166 3.15 9.48 -2.84
C LEU A 166 3.14 10.74 -1.96
N TYR A 167 2.42 11.80 -2.36
CA TYR A 167 2.23 12.99 -1.52
C TYR A 167 1.61 12.65 -0.17
N LYS A 168 0.54 11.84 -0.14
CA LYS A 168 -0.08 11.38 1.11
C LYS A 168 0.91 10.60 1.99
N VAL A 169 1.73 9.74 1.40
CA VAL A 169 2.76 8.98 2.11
C VAL A 169 3.83 9.92 2.68
N LEU A 170 4.25 10.93 1.93
CA LEU A 170 5.29 11.87 2.33
C LEU A 170 4.82 12.94 3.30
N LYS A 171 3.51 13.26 3.32
CA LYS A 171 2.95 14.22 4.25
C LYS A 171 3.30 13.82 5.69
N ARG A 172 3.90 14.76 6.41
CA ARG A 172 4.41 14.57 7.77
C ARG A 172 3.48 15.23 8.78
N ASP A 173 3.10 16.45 8.45
CA ASP A 173 2.31 17.36 9.26
C ASP A 173 1.48 18.26 8.33
N GLU A 174 0.58 19.05 8.90
CA GLU A 174 -0.29 19.94 8.13
C GLU A 174 0.47 21.06 7.40
N ALA A 175 1.65 21.42 7.89
CA ALA A 175 2.53 22.41 7.29
C ALA A 175 3.22 21.92 6.01
N TYR A 176 3.24 20.61 5.74
CA TYR A 176 3.80 20.08 4.50
C TYR A 176 2.80 20.26 3.36
N VAL A 177 3.15 21.14 2.42
CA VAL A 177 2.28 21.54 1.30
C VAL A 177 2.76 20.93 -0.02
N MET A 178 1.95 21.06 -1.08
CA MET A 178 2.27 20.57 -2.42
C MET A 178 3.57 21.14 -2.99
N ASP A 179 3.94 22.38 -2.65
CA ASP A 179 5.18 23.00 -3.13
C ASP A 179 6.43 22.34 -2.52
N ASP A 180 6.37 21.97 -1.24
CA ASP A 180 7.43 21.20 -0.58
C ASP A 180 7.61 19.84 -1.24
N TYR A 181 6.50 19.18 -1.56
CA TYR A 181 6.51 17.92 -2.30
C TYR A 181 7.14 18.06 -3.68
N ILE A 182 6.76 19.08 -4.44
CA ILE A 182 7.34 19.37 -5.75
C ILE A 182 8.86 19.59 -5.64
N ALA A 183 9.31 20.35 -4.64
CA ALA A 183 10.72 20.60 -4.39
C ALA A 183 11.48 19.32 -3.97
N GLU A 184 10.89 18.48 -3.12
CA GLU A 184 11.48 17.22 -2.65
C GLU A 184 11.61 16.20 -3.81
N ILE A 185 10.59 16.09 -4.66
CA ILE A 185 10.61 15.24 -5.86
C ILE A 185 11.68 15.71 -6.86
N ARG A 186 11.72 17.02 -7.17
CA ARG A 186 12.75 17.58 -8.07
C ARG A 186 14.16 17.32 -7.56
N THR A 187 14.40 17.59 -6.27
CA THR A 187 15.69 17.30 -5.65
C THR A 187 16.03 15.82 -5.71
N THR A 188 15.06 14.94 -5.44
CA THR A 188 15.26 13.49 -5.48
C THR A 188 15.68 13.02 -6.88
N PHE A 189 14.95 13.39 -7.93
CA PHE A 189 15.33 13.03 -9.30
C PHE A 189 16.72 13.55 -9.67
N ARG A 190 17.05 14.79 -9.28
CA ARG A 190 18.38 15.38 -9.50
C ARG A 190 19.47 14.54 -8.84
N VAL A 191 19.30 14.14 -7.57
CA VAL A 191 20.26 13.33 -6.83
C VAL A 191 20.49 11.97 -7.51
N TYR A 192 19.43 11.27 -7.90
CA TYR A 192 19.56 9.96 -8.55
C TYR A 192 20.20 10.06 -9.94
N LYS A 193 19.85 11.06 -10.74
CA LYS A 193 20.50 11.31 -12.04
C LYS A 193 21.98 11.62 -11.87
N ASN A 194 22.35 12.47 -10.92
CA ASN A 194 23.75 12.78 -10.65
C ASN A 194 24.53 11.55 -10.18
N ARG A 195 23.94 10.71 -9.31
CA ARG A 195 24.53 9.44 -8.89
C ARG A 195 24.73 8.49 -10.07
N ASN A 196 23.72 8.34 -10.92
CA ASN A 196 23.79 7.48 -12.10
C ASN A 196 24.86 7.97 -13.09
N ASN A 197 24.88 9.27 -13.39
CA ASN A 197 25.87 9.86 -14.30
C ASN A 197 27.30 9.74 -13.74
N LYS A 198 27.49 9.90 -12.44
CA LYS A 198 28.79 9.69 -11.79
C LYS A 198 29.23 8.23 -11.91
N ARG A 199 28.32 7.26 -11.68
CA ARG A 199 28.60 5.82 -11.89
C ARG A 199 28.97 5.53 -13.34
N ALA A 200 28.18 6.01 -14.30
CA ALA A 200 28.44 5.82 -15.72
C ALA A 200 29.79 6.45 -16.16
N SER A 201 30.13 7.62 -15.63
CA SER A 201 31.41 8.26 -15.88
C SER A 201 32.59 7.44 -15.35
N VAL A 202 32.47 6.92 -14.12
CA VAL A 202 33.49 6.04 -13.53
C VAL A 202 33.65 4.75 -14.35
N VAL A 203 32.55 4.14 -14.80
CA VAL A 203 32.59 2.93 -15.65
C VAL A 203 33.29 3.22 -16.97
N ARG A 204 32.93 4.30 -17.67
CA ARG A 204 33.60 4.71 -18.92
C ARG A 204 35.08 4.98 -18.74
N ARG A 205 35.45 5.64 -17.64
CA ARG A 205 36.86 5.91 -17.34
C ARG A 205 37.63 4.60 -17.13
N LYS A 206 37.09 3.67 -16.36
CA LYS A 206 37.71 2.36 -16.13
C LYS A 206 37.82 1.52 -17.41
N MET A 207 36.81 1.56 -18.28
CA MET A 207 36.87 0.88 -19.58
C MET A 207 38.00 1.43 -20.44
N LYS A 208 38.12 2.76 -20.53
CA LYS A 208 39.21 3.42 -21.27
C LYS A 208 40.60 3.11 -20.68
N GLU A 209 40.71 3.07 -19.35
CA GLU A 209 41.95 2.65 -18.67
C GLU A 209 42.30 1.20 -18.99
N ALA A 210 41.32 0.28 -18.97
CA ALA A 210 41.54 -1.13 -19.32
C ALA A 210 41.95 -1.31 -20.79
N GLU A 211 41.31 -0.61 -21.72
CA GLU A 211 41.67 -0.62 -23.15
C GLU A 211 43.09 -0.09 -23.39
N ALA A 212 43.54 0.90 -22.63
CA ALA A 212 44.90 1.45 -22.73
C ALA A 212 45.99 0.53 -22.12
N HIS A 213 45.61 -0.42 -21.26
CA HIS A 213 46.52 -1.40 -20.65
C HIS A 213 46.57 -2.74 -21.40
N ILE A 214 45.76 -2.92 -22.43
CA ILE A 214 45.96 -3.97 -23.42
C ILE A 214 47.14 -3.49 -24.27
N GLU A 215 48.33 -4.05 -24.03
CA GLU A 215 49.48 -3.80 -24.90
C GLU A 215 49.06 -4.09 -26.35
N PRO A 216 49.36 -3.19 -27.32
CA PRO A 216 49.20 -3.56 -28.71
C PRO A 216 50.08 -4.80 -28.93
N GLU A 217 49.48 -5.90 -29.37
CA GLU A 217 50.24 -7.00 -29.98
C GLU A 217 51.02 -6.36 -31.13
N LEU A 218 52.29 -6.05 -30.89
CA LEU A 218 53.22 -5.72 -31.95
C LEU A 218 53.38 -7.01 -32.73
N ASP A 219 52.76 -7.07 -33.90
CA ASP A 219 53.00 -8.15 -34.85
C ASP A 219 54.43 -7.99 -35.39
N PHE A 220 55.38 -8.64 -34.70
CA PHE A 220 56.80 -8.56 -35.02
C PHE A 220 57.09 -9.09 -36.44
N GLU A 221 56.20 -9.87 -37.04
CA GLU A 221 56.34 -10.35 -38.41
C GLU A 221 56.19 -9.22 -39.44
N GLU A 222 55.33 -8.22 -39.18
CA GLU A 222 55.12 -7.08 -40.10
C GLU A 222 56.31 -6.10 -40.08
N ILE A 223 56.95 -5.93 -38.92
CA ILE A 223 58.14 -5.05 -38.77
C ILE A 223 59.36 -5.66 -39.48
N ILE A 224 59.59 -6.97 -39.35
CA ILE A 224 60.75 -7.62 -39.97
C ILE A 224 60.64 -7.65 -41.49
N CYS A 225 59.44 -7.81 -42.06
CA CYS A 225 59.26 -7.86 -43.51
C CYS A 225 59.42 -6.50 -44.22
N SER A 226 59.38 -5.37 -43.51
CA SER A 226 59.56 -4.03 -44.12
C SER A 226 61.03 -3.61 -44.22
N GLU A 227 61.91 -4.04 -43.30
CA GLU A 227 63.34 -3.74 -43.37
C GLU A 227 64.09 -4.60 -44.40
N THR A 228 63.57 -5.79 -44.72
CA THR A 228 64.24 -6.69 -45.68
C THR A 228 64.01 -6.35 -47.16
N SER A 229 63.05 -5.48 -47.50
CA SER A 229 62.79 -5.14 -48.90
C SER A 229 63.69 -4.02 -49.45
N GLU A 230 64.44 -3.32 -48.59
CA GLU A 230 65.33 -2.22 -49.03
C GLU A 230 66.78 -2.67 -49.32
N PHE A 231 67.11 -3.95 -49.14
CA PHE A 231 68.49 -4.46 -49.23
C PHE A 231 68.80 -5.34 -50.46
N ILE A 232 67.91 -5.41 -51.45
CA ILE A 232 68.08 -6.31 -52.62
C ILE A 232 68.44 -5.58 -53.94
N ASP A 233 68.42 -4.25 -54.00
CA ASP A 233 68.64 -3.49 -55.26
C ASP A 233 70.07 -2.90 -55.42
N GLU A 234 71.13 -3.63 -55.02
CA GLU A 234 72.50 -3.17 -55.29
C GLU A 234 73.45 -4.33 -55.66
N PHE A 235 73.13 -5.12 -56.68
CA PHE A 235 74.12 -5.85 -57.47
C PHE A 235 73.55 -6.19 -58.86
N ASP A 236 73.80 -5.30 -59.83
CA ASP A 236 73.86 -5.60 -61.26
C ASP A 236 75.01 -4.82 -61.88
#